data_AF-A0AAV4LQI3-F1
#
_entry.id   AF-A0AAV4LQI3-F1
#
_cell.length_a   1.000
_cell.length_b   1.000
_cell.length_c   1.000
_cell.angle_alpha   90.00
_cell.angle_beta   90.00
_cell.angle_gamma   90.00
#
_symmetry.space_group_name_H-M   'P 1'
#
loop_
_entity.id
_entity.type
_entity.pdbx_description
1 polymer ?
#
loop_
_entity_poly.entity_id
_entity_poly.type
_entity_poly.pdbx_seq_one_letter_code
_entity_poly.pdbx_strand_id
1 'polypeptide(L)'
;MKNEARCIFPTICRISSDCAEKSIFKSYLVQSTPNLLRQVAESRIRCLSPFDSAAILNKILEKADQKGIAAIRRDPFYRPVASKIVASVQLYRRELLFYFLTKFYKLHDIHAIKGLTRVFVQSEAANIQSVPQLVELLYYAAHHIPKELHSDVVRTDDQEDIEPTPKDILDEHLQIYCECVEQLQCELVEKSPQLRDKTLVYKIVTAIAKLPRTQHTDVLVGAILEKVKLEIGTGAWDLPHLVKVVKALGELSVDDDMLQRVICALEVNQDNLRPSDIEEILQLLERLNSQLVADYAFKYQNSTSALYLSLSDKLHLSKRLGGECPAFVIHEKAANGMKWKRK
;
A
#
# COMPACT_ATOMS: atom_id res chain seq x y z
N MET A 1 0.57 -18.56 31.70
CA MET A 1 0.08 -17.30 32.32
C MET A 1 0.86 -16.15 31.71
N LYS A 2 0.31 -15.48 30.68
CA LYS A 2 0.97 -14.36 30.02
C LYS A 2 0.82 -13.13 30.93
N ASN A 3 1.94 -12.49 31.27
CA ASN A 3 1.95 -11.19 31.91
C ASN A 3 1.15 -10.22 31.04
N GLU A 4 -0.08 -9.87 31.45
CA GLU A 4 -0.70 -8.64 30.96
C GLU A 4 0.23 -7.52 31.38
N ALA A 5 1.04 -7.04 30.44
CA ALA A 5 1.98 -5.96 30.71
C ALA A 5 1.15 -4.75 31.12
N ARG A 6 1.15 -4.44 32.43
CA ARG A 6 0.32 -3.40 33.02
C ARG A 6 0.61 -2.08 32.31
N CYS A 7 -0.43 -1.48 31.72
CA CYS A 7 -0.30 -0.20 31.02
C CYS A 7 0.26 0.87 31.98
N ILE A 8 1.39 1.47 31.62
CA ILE A 8 2.08 2.45 32.48
C ILE A 8 1.47 3.86 32.32
N PHE A 9 0.79 4.13 31.20
CA PHE A 9 0.18 5.43 30.88
C PHE A 9 -1.31 5.30 30.52
N PRO A 10 -2.18 4.87 31.45
CA PRO A 10 -3.58 4.52 31.16
C PRO A 10 -4.45 5.71 30.75
N THR A 11 -4.03 6.94 31.07
CA THR A 11 -4.78 8.16 30.75
C THR A 11 -4.50 8.69 29.34
N ILE A 12 -3.46 8.20 28.66
CA ILE A 12 -3.07 8.70 27.34
C ILE A 12 -3.62 7.76 26.26
N CYS A 13 -4.71 8.16 25.61
CA CYS A 13 -5.33 7.43 24.51
C CYS A 13 -5.01 8.00 23.11
N ARG A 14 -4.41 9.20 23.04
CA ARG A 14 -4.06 9.87 21.78
C ARG A 14 -2.75 10.63 21.89
N ILE A 15 -2.02 10.70 20.78
CA ILE A 15 -0.87 11.59 20.63
C ILE A 15 -1.35 12.93 20.05
N SER A 16 -1.17 14.00 20.80
CA SER A 16 -1.51 15.35 20.37
C SER A 16 -0.39 15.98 19.52
N SER A 17 -0.73 16.99 18.71
CA SER A 17 0.23 17.69 17.86
C SER A 17 1.34 18.40 18.65
N ASP A 18 1.02 18.88 19.85
CA ASP A 18 1.95 19.49 20.82
C ASP A 18 2.75 18.46 21.63
N CYS A 19 2.84 17.19 21.20
CA CYS A 19 3.56 16.14 21.95
C CYS A 19 5.04 16.48 22.24
N ALA A 20 5.68 17.30 21.40
CA ALA A 20 7.03 17.78 21.62
C ALA A 20 7.15 18.63 22.90
N GLU A 21 6.17 19.48 23.21
CA GLU A 21 6.15 20.31 24.42
C GLU A 21 5.95 19.50 25.69
N LYS A 22 5.27 18.35 25.56
CA LYS A 22 5.03 17.39 26.64
C LYS A 22 6.18 16.42 26.84
N SER A 23 7.18 16.42 25.94
CA SER A 23 8.33 15.55 26.06
C SER A 23 9.35 16.09 27.05
N ILE A 24 9.93 15.21 27.84
CA ILE A 24 11.06 15.52 28.71
C ILE A 24 12.33 15.84 27.89
N PHE A 25 12.37 15.43 26.62
CA PHE A 25 13.47 15.71 25.69
C PHE A 25 13.26 17.00 24.90
N LYS A 26 12.27 17.85 25.24
CA LYS A 26 11.93 19.05 24.46
C LYS A 26 13.11 19.96 24.12
N SER A 27 14.06 20.14 25.04
CA SER A 27 15.27 20.94 24.82
C SER A 27 16.26 20.31 23.82
N TYR A 28 16.18 18.99 23.62
CA TYR A 28 16.98 18.26 22.64
C TYR A 28 16.25 18.13 21.30
N LEU A 29 14.91 18.22 21.26
CA LEU A 29 14.13 18.17 20.02
C LEU A 29 14.43 19.35 19.08
N VAL A 30 14.90 20.48 19.60
CA VAL A 30 15.35 21.63 18.79
C VAL A 30 16.76 21.45 18.22
N GLN A 31 17.50 20.44 18.68
CA GLN A 31 18.86 20.14 18.22
C GLN A 31 18.87 19.24 16.97
N SER A 32 20.07 18.88 16.51
CA SER A 32 20.26 17.93 15.41
C SER A 32 19.82 16.52 15.82
N THR A 33 19.30 15.75 14.86
CA THR A 33 18.83 14.37 15.09
C THR A 33 19.90 13.46 15.72
N PRO A 34 21.18 13.47 15.29
CA PRO A 34 22.22 12.66 15.92
C PRO A 34 22.43 12.99 17.41
N ASN A 35 22.39 14.28 17.77
CA ASN A 35 22.53 14.69 19.18
C ASN A 35 21.34 14.21 20.01
N LEU A 36 20.11 14.36 19.50
CA LEU A 36 18.93 13.81 20.17
C LEU A 36 19.05 12.29 20.37
N LEU A 37 19.42 11.55 19.33
CA LEU A 37 19.54 10.09 19.41
C LEU A 37 20.55 9.67 20.47
N ARG A 38 21.72 10.32 20.49
CA ARG A 38 22.75 10.10 21.50
C ARG A 38 22.23 10.35 22.92
N GLN A 39 21.59 11.51 23.15
CA GLN A 39 21.06 11.87 24.46
C GLN A 39 19.97 10.88 24.95
N VAL A 40 19.08 10.44 24.05
CA VAL A 40 18.05 9.45 24.39
C VAL A 40 18.66 8.07 24.66
N ALA A 41 19.63 7.64 23.85
CA ALA A 41 20.34 6.38 24.02
C ALA A 41 21.09 6.31 25.37
N GLU A 42 21.84 7.37 25.69
CA GLU A 42 22.61 7.51 26.93
C GLU A 42 21.73 7.79 28.17
N SER A 43 20.46 8.16 27.98
CA SER A 43 19.56 8.42 29.09
C SER A 43 19.29 7.17 29.94
N ARG A 44 19.25 7.35 31.27
CA ARG A 44 18.90 6.30 32.24
C ARG A 44 17.41 5.93 32.24
N ILE A 45 16.61 6.62 31.43
CA ILE A 45 15.16 6.44 31.36
C ILE A 45 14.87 5.11 30.67
N ARG A 46 14.28 4.18 31.42
CA ARG A 46 13.96 2.83 30.95
C ARG A 46 12.72 2.80 30.07
N CYS A 47 11.65 3.48 30.50
CA CYS A 47 10.39 3.55 29.78
C CYS A 47 10.13 5.01 29.38
N LEU A 48 10.07 5.27 28.08
CA LEU A 48 9.69 6.56 27.53
C LEU A 48 8.17 6.75 27.69
N SER A 49 7.70 7.98 27.90
CA SER A 49 6.26 8.25 27.81
C SER A 49 5.78 8.20 26.36
N PRO A 50 4.47 8.03 26.10
CA PRO A 50 3.94 8.12 24.74
C PRO A 50 4.30 9.42 24.02
N PHE A 51 4.35 10.54 24.75
CA PHE A 51 4.74 11.83 24.17
C PHE A 51 6.23 11.88 23.84
N ASP A 52 7.10 11.32 24.68
CA ASP A 52 8.54 11.23 24.39
C ASP A 52 8.80 10.40 23.13
N SER A 53 8.26 9.18 23.11
CA SER A 53 8.39 8.27 21.96
C SER A 53 7.85 8.91 20.67
N ALA A 54 6.70 9.57 20.75
CA ALA A 54 6.11 10.24 19.59
C ALA A 54 6.96 11.43 19.12
N ALA A 55 7.44 12.26 20.05
CA ALA A 55 8.23 13.43 19.73
C ALA A 55 9.58 13.07 19.10
N ILE A 56 10.25 12.04 19.64
CA ILE A 56 11.49 11.50 19.08
C ILE A 56 11.26 10.96 17.67
N LEU A 57 10.22 10.15 17.44
CA LEU A 57 9.90 9.63 16.10
C LEU A 57 9.54 10.74 15.11
N ASN A 58 8.78 11.75 15.55
CA ASN A 58 8.47 12.90 14.72
C ASN A 58 9.74 13.66 14.33
N LYS A 59 10.68 13.83 15.26
CA LYS A 59 11.96 14.48 14.97
C LYS A 59 12.79 13.70 13.95
N ILE A 60 12.83 12.38 14.08
CA ILE A 60 13.51 11.49 13.12
C ILE A 60 12.90 11.64 11.72
N LEU A 61 11.58 11.80 11.63
CA LEU A 61 10.85 11.91 10.36
C LEU A 61 10.77 13.32 9.76
N GLU A 62 11.10 14.38 10.51
CA GLU A 62 10.82 15.79 10.18
C GLU A 62 11.45 16.27 8.87
N LYS A 63 12.56 15.66 8.43
CA LYS A 63 13.36 16.11 7.26
C LYS A 63 14.02 14.99 6.46
N ALA A 64 13.54 13.76 6.60
CA ALA A 64 14.19 12.60 6.01
C ALA A 64 13.47 12.19 4.72
N ASP A 65 14.10 12.44 3.57
CA ASP A 65 13.81 11.66 2.36
C ASP A 65 14.29 10.21 2.56
N GLN A 66 14.06 9.32 1.59
CA GLN A 66 14.48 7.92 1.72
C GLN A 66 15.99 7.78 2.03
N LYS A 67 16.84 8.68 1.48
CA LYS A 67 18.28 8.71 1.74
C LYS A 67 18.58 9.17 3.17
N GLY A 68 17.87 10.17 3.66
CA GLY A 68 17.95 10.66 5.04
C GLY A 68 17.55 9.60 6.06
N ILE A 69 16.48 8.83 5.79
CA ILE A 69 16.05 7.72 6.66
C ILE A 69 17.15 6.66 6.73
N ALA A 70 17.72 6.28 5.60
CA ALA A 70 18.82 5.31 5.55
C ALA A 70 20.06 5.82 6.31
N ALA A 71 20.39 7.10 6.21
CA ALA A 71 21.49 7.71 6.95
C ALA A 71 21.24 7.69 8.47
N ILE A 72 20.03 8.07 8.91
CA ILE A 72 19.67 8.03 10.33
C ILE A 72 19.72 6.60 10.87
N ARG A 73 19.24 5.61 10.12
CA ARG A 73 19.28 4.20 10.54
C ARG A 73 20.70 3.63 10.69
N ARG A 74 21.70 4.24 10.05
CA ARG A 74 23.12 3.91 10.19
C ARG A 74 23.77 4.59 11.40
N ASP A 75 23.11 5.57 12.01
CA ASP A 75 23.58 6.21 13.23
C ASP A 75 23.67 5.15 14.35
N PRO A 76 24.81 5.04 15.07
CA PRO A 76 25.00 4.02 16.10
C PRO A 76 24.00 4.12 17.25
N PHE A 77 23.41 5.30 17.49
CA PHE A 77 22.43 5.53 18.55
C PHE A 77 20.99 5.29 18.10
N TYR A 78 20.72 5.19 16.80
CA TYR A 78 19.35 4.96 16.29
C TYR A 78 18.77 3.64 16.82
N ARG A 79 19.49 2.52 16.65
CA ARG A 79 18.97 1.20 17.04
C ARG A 79 18.68 1.10 18.56
N PRO A 80 19.56 1.55 19.46
CA PRO A 80 19.24 1.67 20.89
C PRO A 80 17.97 2.49 21.17
N VAL A 81 17.80 3.63 20.50
CA VAL A 81 16.60 4.48 20.67
C VAL A 81 15.35 3.80 20.16
N ALA A 82 15.39 3.21 18.96
CA ALA A 82 14.28 2.48 18.38
C ALA A 82 13.86 1.30 19.28
N SER A 83 14.81 0.51 19.77
CA SER A 83 14.52 -0.59 20.71
C SER A 83 13.92 -0.10 22.03
N LYS A 84 14.40 1.02 22.57
CA LYS A 84 13.83 1.64 23.79
C LYS A 84 12.40 2.12 23.56
N ILE A 85 12.11 2.71 22.40
CA ILE A 85 10.75 3.11 22.00
C ILE A 85 9.86 1.88 21.87
N VAL A 86 10.28 0.85 21.12
CA VAL A 86 9.50 -0.39 20.94
C VAL A 86 9.16 -0.99 22.30
N ALA A 87 10.14 -1.19 23.18
CA ALA A 87 9.92 -1.74 24.52
C ALA A 87 8.93 -0.89 25.36
N SER A 88 8.96 0.43 25.19
CA SER A 88 8.02 1.33 25.89
C SER A 88 6.61 1.21 25.31
N VAL A 89 6.48 1.12 23.98
CA VAL A 89 5.19 1.02 23.27
C VAL A 89 4.43 -0.24 23.63
N GLN A 90 5.12 -1.34 23.94
CA GLN A 90 4.50 -2.57 24.44
C GLN A 90 3.73 -2.37 25.76
N LEU A 91 4.01 -1.29 26.48
CA LEU A 91 3.43 -0.96 27.79
C LEU A 91 2.40 0.19 27.69
N TYR A 92 2.09 0.63 26.46
CA TYR A 92 1.11 1.67 26.20
C TYR A 92 -0.28 1.09 26.00
N ARG A 93 -1.24 2.00 25.90
CA ARG A 93 -2.60 1.70 25.45
C ARG A 93 -2.61 1.24 23.99
N ARG A 94 -3.42 0.22 23.70
CA ARG A 94 -3.55 -0.36 22.34
C ARG A 94 -4.05 0.66 21.31
N GLU A 95 -4.79 1.69 21.71
CA GLU A 95 -5.21 2.82 20.87
C GLU A 95 -4.01 3.53 20.21
N LEU A 96 -2.86 3.52 20.87
CA LEU A 96 -1.66 4.21 20.40
C LEU A 96 -0.84 3.37 19.41
N LEU A 97 -1.09 2.06 19.30
CA LEU A 97 -0.26 1.16 18.50
C LEU A 97 -0.29 1.55 17.01
N PHE A 98 -1.44 1.99 16.48
CA PHE A 98 -1.53 2.53 15.13
C PHE A 98 -0.54 3.67 14.88
N TYR A 99 -0.45 4.63 15.81
CA TYR A 99 0.43 5.78 15.67
C TYR A 99 1.89 5.32 15.57
N PHE A 100 2.33 4.45 16.47
CA PHE A 100 3.74 4.01 16.50
C PHE A 100 4.09 3.09 15.34
N LEU A 101 3.20 2.14 15.01
CA LEU A 101 3.42 1.20 13.93
C LEU A 101 3.53 1.92 12.57
N THR A 102 2.66 2.89 12.28
CA THR A 102 2.76 3.71 11.05
C THR A 102 4.04 4.53 10.97
N LYS A 103 4.56 5.03 12.11
CA LYS A 103 5.84 5.76 12.13
C LYS A 103 7.01 4.83 11.79
N PHE A 104 7.02 3.60 12.30
CA PHE A 104 8.07 2.63 11.96
C PHE A 104 7.96 2.08 10.54
N TYR A 105 6.74 1.95 9.99
CA TYR A 105 6.55 1.69 8.56
C TYR A 105 7.15 2.78 7.69
N LYS A 106 6.94 4.06 8.04
CA LYS A 106 7.58 5.20 7.33
C LYS A 106 9.10 5.18 7.43
N LEU A 107 9.65 4.69 8.55
CA LEU A 107 11.09 4.51 8.74
C LEU A 107 11.66 3.26 8.05
N HIS A 108 10.80 2.39 7.50
CA HIS A 108 11.16 1.07 6.99
C HIS A 108 11.98 0.23 7.99
N ASP A 109 11.76 0.41 9.30
CA ASP A 109 12.47 -0.31 10.34
C ASP A 109 11.83 -1.67 10.59
N ILE A 110 12.29 -2.67 9.82
CA ILE A 110 11.74 -4.03 9.86
C ILE A 110 11.74 -4.57 11.28
N HIS A 111 12.81 -4.41 12.07
CA HIS A 111 12.87 -4.95 13.43
C HIS A 111 11.81 -4.36 14.36
N ALA A 112 11.62 -3.04 14.30
CA ALA A 112 10.58 -2.37 15.08
C ALA A 112 9.16 -2.75 14.60
N ILE A 113 8.96 -2.86 13.28
CA ILE A 113 7.70 -3.35 12.69
C ILE A 113 7.41 -4.76 13.21
N LYS A 114 8.35 -5.71 13.13
CA LYS A 114 8.18 -7.09 13.64
C LYS A 114 7.71 -7.08 15.10
N GLY A 115 8.40 -6.31 15.95
CA GLY A 115 8.14 -6.24 17.38
C GLY A 115 6.79 -5.62 17.73
N LEU A 116 6.37 -4.57 17.01
CA LEU A 116 5.09 -3.90 17.26
C LEU A 116 3.90 -4.63 16.63
N THR A 117 4.08 -5.27 15.48
CA THR A 117 3.03 -6.11 14.86
C THR A 117 2.65 -7.26 15.79
N ARG A 118 3.63 -7.90 16.45
CA ARG A 118 3.37 -8.91 17.47
C ARG A 118 2.44 -8.41 18.57
N VAL A 119 2.72 -7.22 19.09
CA VAL A 119 1.93 -6.61 20.18
C VAL A 119 0.55 -6.19 19.69
N PHE A 120 0.47 -5.68 18.45
CA PHE A 120 -0.78 -5.31 17.80
C PHE A 120 -1.74 -6.51 17.68
N VAL A 121 -1.22 -7.64 17.19
CA VAL A 121 -1.97 -8.91 17.06
C VAL A 121 -2.38 -9.45 18.43
N GLN A 122 -1.43 -9.55 19.37
CA GLN A 122 -1.67 -10.13 20.69
C GLN A 122 -2.64 -9.34 21.57
N SER A 123 -2.75 -8.03 21.34
CA SER A 123 -3.69 -7.15 22.07
C SER A 123 -5.00 -6.91 21.32
N GLU A 124 -5.20 -7.60 20.19
CA GLU A 124 -6.35 -7.46 19.28
C GLU A 124 -6.60 -6.00 18.93
N ALA A 125 -5.52 -5.23 18.72
CA ALA A 125 -5.63 -3.78 18.60
C ALA A 125 -6.39 -3.32 17.35
N ALA A 126 -6.61 -4.22 16.38
CA ALA A 126 -7.39 -3.95 15.17
C ALA A 126 -8.85 -3.57 15.50
N ASN A 127 -9.48 -4.20 16.51
CA ASN A 127 -10.91 -4.02 16.80
C ASN A 127 -11.32 -2.61 17.20
N ILE A 128 -10.40 -1.87 17.83
CA ILE A 128 -10.61 -0.48 18.25
C ILE A 128 -10.17 0.56 17.20
N GLN A 129 -9.59 0.15 16.07
CA GLN A 129 -9.15 1.11 15.04
C GLN A 129 -10.32 1.56 14.16
N SER A 130 -10.25 2.82 13.71
CA SER A 130 -11.15 3.36 12.69
C SER A 130 -10.82 2.84 11.28
N VAL A 131 -11.79 2.93 10.36
CA VAL A 131 -11.59 2.48 8.97
C VAL A 131 -10.36 3.09 8.31
N PRO A 132 -10.11 4.42 8.35
CA PRO A 132 -8.91 4.98 7.74
C PRO A 132 -7.61 4.38 8.31
N GLN A 133 -7.59 4.08 9.60
CA GLN A 133 -6.43 3.49 10.27
C GLN A 133 -6.20 2.04 9.83
N LEU A 134 -7.27 1.23 9.77
CA LEU A 134 -7.21 -0.15 9.29
C LEU A 134 -6.71 -0.22 7.84
N VAL A 135 -7.27 0.63 6.96
CA VAL A 135 -6.84 0.73 5.55
C VAL A 135 -5.39 1.13 5.43
N GLU A 136 -4.96 2.12 6.21
CA GLU A 136 -3.57 2.58 6.19
C GLU A 136 -2.60 1.48 6.65
N LEU A 137 -2.95 0.72 7.70
CA LEU A 137 -2.14 -0.42 8.16
C LEU A 137 -2.07 -1.54 7.12
N LEU A 138 -3.21 -1.89 6.50
CA LEU A 138 -3.27 -2.90 5.44
C LEU A 138 -2.40 -2.46 4.25
N TYR A 139 -2.48 -1.19 3.87
CA TYR A 139 -1.66 -0.60 2.81
C TYR A 139 -0.17 -0.67 3.14
N TYR A 140 0.24 -0.32 4.36
CA TYR A 140 1.65 -0.47 4.77
C TYR A 140 2.11 -1.92 4.80
N ALA A 141 1.27 -2.85 5.28
CA ALA A 141 1.57 -4.28 5.31
C ALA A 141 1.86 -4.82 3.90
N ALA A 142 1.12 -4.36 2.89
CA ALA A 142 1.32 -4.75 1.49
C ALA A 142 2.64 -4.23 0.88
N HIS A 143 3.26 -3.21 1.49
CA HIS A 143 4.57 -2.69 1.10
C HIS A 143 5.73 -3.27 1.92
N HIS A 144 5.42 -4.05 2.96
CA HIS A 144 6.39 -4.64 3.89
C HIS A 144 6.16 -6.14 4.04
N ILE A 145 5.83 -6.81 2.92
CA ILE A 145 5.65 -8.25 2.88
C ILE A 145 7.00 -8.92 3.23
N PRO A 146 7.05 -9.85 4.20
CA PRO A 146 8.22 -10.67 4.47
C PRO A 146 8.76 -11.32 3.20
N LYS A 147 10.08 -11.34 3.01
CA LYS A 147 10.70 -11.89 1.79
C LYS A 147 10.38 -13.37 1.59
N GLU A 148 10.18 -14.07 2.71
CA GLU A 148 9.81 -15.47 2.80
C GLU A 148 8.43 -15.76 2.19
N LEU A 149 7.56 -14.74 2.03
CA LEU A 149 6.28 -14.87 1.32
C LEU A 149 6.38 -14.58 -0.17
N HIS A 150 7.47 -13.96 -0.64
CA HIS A 150 7.68 -13.72 -2.06
C HIS A 150 8.21 -14.95 -2.80
N SER A 151 8.73 -15.96 -2.09
CA SER A 151 9.30 -17.18 -2.68
C SER A 151 8.28 -18.19 -3.21
N ASP A 152 7.00 -18.07 -2.86
CA ASP A 152 5.97 -19.03 -3.31
C ASP A 152 5.37 -18.71 -4.69
N VAL A 153 5.81 -17.63 -5.36
CA VAL A 153 5.34 -17.25 -6.70
C VAL A 153 6.18 -17.88 -7.83
N VAL A 154 7.24 -18.64 -7.51
CA VAL A 154 7.97 -19.47 -8.48
C VAL A 154 7.90 -20.94 -8.06
N ARG A 155 6.69 -21.49 -8.00
CA ARG A 155 6.48 -22.93 -8.16
C ARG A 155 5.94 -23.16 -9.56
N THR A 156 6.85 -23.20 -10.53
CA THR A 156 6.64 -23.88 -11.80
C THR A 156 6.30 -25.35 -11.52
N ASP A 157 5.33 -25.89 -12.27
CA ASP A 157 4.71 -27.21 -12.17
C ASP A 157 5.65 -28.45 -12.27
N ASP A 158 6.97 -28.32 -12.09
CA ASP A 158 7.93 -29.38 -12.42
C ASP A 158 8.94 -29.73 -11.30
N GLN A 159 8.52 -29.76 -10.03
CA GLN A 159 9.34 -30.40 -8.97
C GLN A 159 8.48 -31.22 -8.00
N GLU A 160 8.14 -32.43 -8.44
CA GLU A 160 7.99 -33.57 -7.53
C GLU A 160 9.36 -33.89 -6.90
N ASP A 161 9.34 -34.29 -5.63
CA ASP A 161 10.49 -34.69 -4.79
C ASP A 161 11.38 -33.56 -4.21
N ILE A 162 10.82 -32.83 -3.25
CA ILE A 162 11.61 -32.28 -2.13
C ILE A 162 10.98 -32.77 -0.83
N GLU A 163 11.79 -33.47 -0.03
CA GLU A 163 11.48 -33.93 1.32
C GLU A 163 10.74 -32.86 2.15
N PRO A 164 9.84 -33.25 3.06
CA PRO A 164 9.15 -32.30 3.91
C PRO A 164 10.17 -31.64 4.84
N THR A 165 10.62 -30.45 4.47
CA THR A 165 11.29 -29.52 5.39
C THR A 165 10.42 -29.44 6.65
N PRO A 166 10.97 -29.60 7.86
CA PRO A 166 10.17 -29.70 9.07
C PRO A 166 9.19 -28.52 9.17
N LYS A 167 7.89 -28.83 9.25
CA LYS A 167 6.78 -27.88 9.44
C LYS A 167 6.89 -27.05 10.73
N ASP A 168 7.93 -27.25 11.54
CA ASP A 168 8.14 -26.65 12.85
C ASP A 168 9.00 -25.38 12.86
N ILE A 169 9.42 -24.87 11.68
CA ILE A 169 10.08 -23.56 11.53
C ILE A 169 9.34 -22.71 10.50
N LEU A 170 8.01 -22.67 10.55
CA LEU A 170 7.32 -21.48 10.04
C LEU A 170 7.71 -20.35 11.00
N ASP A 171 8.58 -19.42 10.54
CA ASP A 171 9.09 -18.30 11.34
C ASP A 171 7.93 -17.66 12.13
N GLU A 172 8.03 -17.62 13.47
CA GLU A 172 7.01 -17.02 14.37
C GLU A 172 6.58 -15.63 13.84
N HIS A 173 7.51 -14.90 13.23
CA HIS A 173 7.24 -13.62 12.60
C HIS A 173 6.31 -13.71 11.38
N LEU A 174 6.50 -14.72 10.53
CA LEU A 174 5.65 -14.94 9.37
C LEU A 174 4.22 -15.26 9.79
N GLN A 175 4.05 -16.12 10.78
CA GLN A 175 2.75 -16.41 11.36
C GLN A 175 2.08 -15.12 11.91
N ILE A 176 2.81 -14.34 12.71
CA ILE A 176 2.31 -13.06 13.26
C ILE A 176 1.93 -12.07 12.15
N TYR A 177 2.68 -12.03 11.05
CA TYR A 177 2.35 -11.18 9.91
C TYR A 177 1.03 -11.61 9.26
N CYS A 178 0.85 -12.91 9.00
CA CYS A 178 -0.38 -13.45 8.44
C CYS A 178 -1.58 -13.22 9.38
N GLU A 179 -1.42 -13.46 10.67
CA GLU A 179 -2.44 -13.16 11.69
C GLU A 179 -2.80 -11.67 11.71
N CYS A 180 -1.81 -10.78 11.55
CA CYS A 180 -2.08 -9.34 11.45
C CYS A 180 -2.92 -9.00 10.21
N VAL A 181 -2.56 -9.56 9.05
CA VAL A 181 -3.33 -9.35 7.81
C VAL A 181 -4.76 -9.89 7.97
N GLU A 182 -4.92 -11.07 8.56
CA GLU A 182 -6.22 -11.68 8.82
C GLU A 182 -7.08 -10.80 9.76
N GLN A 183 -6.55 -10.35 10.89
CA GLN A 183 -7.26 -9.45 11.80
C GLN A 183 -7.68 -8.14 11.11
N LEU A 184 -6.78 -7.54 10.31
CA LEU A 184 -7.10 -6.31 9.57
C LEU A 184 -8.19 -6.54 8.52
N GLN A 185 -8.14 -7.65 7.79
CA GLN A 185 -9.16 -8.00 6.80
C GLN A 185 -10.51 -8.28 7.47
N CYS A 186 -10.52 -9.04 8.56
CA CYS A 186 -11.72 -9.34 9.35
C CYS A 186 -12.45 -8.06 9.79
N GLU A 187 -11.72 -7.14 10.42
CA GLU A 187 -12.25 -5.85 10.88
C GLU A 187 -12.72 -4.95 9.72
N LEU A 188 -12.03 -5.00 8.58
CA LEU A 188 -12.43 -4.24 7.40
C LEU A 188 -13.68 -4.80 6.73
N VAL A 189 -13.93 -6.11 6.78
CA VAL A 189 -15.18 -6.69 6.26
C VAL A 189 -16.37 -6.06 6.98
N GLU A 190 -16.37 -6.07 8.31
CA GLU A 190 -17.46 -5.53 9.12
C GLU A 190 -17.65 -4.02 8.91
N LYS A 191 -16.55 -3.28 8.77
CA LYS A 191 -16.57 -1.82 8.65
C LYS A 191 -16.62 -1.33 7.19
N SER A 192 -16.59 -2.22 6.21
CA SER A 192 -16.63 -1.89 4.77
C SER A 192 -17.82 -1.02 4.34
N PRO A 193 -19.03 -1.09 4.94
CA PRO A 193 -20.12 -0.18 4.58
C PRO A 193 -19.80 1.29 4.88
N GLN A 194 -18.91 1.56 5.84
CA GLN A 194 -18.49 2.91 6.24
C GLN A 194 -17.44 3.51 5.28
N LEU A 195 -16.86 2.69 4.40
CA LEU A 195 -15.86 3.12 3.44
C LEU A 195 -16.50 3.93 2.32
N ARG A 196 -16.30 5.25 2.34
CA ARG A 196 -16.81 6.20 1.33
C ARG A 196 -15.73 6.98 0.60
N ASP A 197 -14.52 6.99 1.13
CA ASP A 197 -13.42 7.78 0.58
C ASP A 197 -12.71 7.01 -0.55
N LYS A 198 -12.65 7.62 -1.74
CA LYS A 198 -12.04 7.03 -2.94
C LYS A 198 -10.54 6.74 -2.78
N THR A 199 -9.83 7.50 -1.95
CA THR A 199 -8.40 7.28 -1.66
C THR A 199 -8.23 6.05 -0.81
N LEU A 200 -9.13 5.83 0.16
CA LEU A 200 -9.15 4.61 0.95
C LEU A 200 -9.52 3.39 0.11
N VAL A 201 -10.52 3.49 -0.78
CA VAL A 201 -10.86 2.41 -1.73
C VAL A 201 -9.65 2.05 -2.60
N TYR A 202 -8.98 3.05 -3.18
CA TYR A 202 -7.74 2.87 -3.94
C TYR A 202 -6.65 2.14 -3.14
N LYS A 203 -6.43 2.54 -1.88
CA LYS A 203 -5.43 1.91 -1.01
C LYS A 203 -5.77 0.45 -0.73
N ILE A 204 -7.04 0.13 -0.47
CA ILE A 204 -7.45 -1.25 -0.19
C ILE A 204 -7.28 -2.13 -1.43
N VAL A 205 -7.81 -1.73 -2.60
CA VAL A 205 -7.76 -2.57 -3.80
C VAL A 205 -6.32 -2.85 -4.23
N THR A 206 -5.44 -1.85 -4.14
CA THR A 206 -4.01 -2.01 -4.47
C THR A 206 -3.21 -2.77 -3.42
N ALA A 207 -3.69 -2.83 -2.18
CA ALA A 207 -3.06 -3.59 -1.10
C ALA A 207 -3.48 -5.06 -1.11
N ILE A 208 -4.78 -5.35 -1.18
CA ILE A 208 -5.33 -6.71 -1.11
C ILE A 208 -4.74 -7.63 -2.17
N ALA A 209 -4.57 -7.11 -3.41
CA ALA A 209 -3.97 -7.86 -4.52
C ALA A 209 -2.56 -8.41 -4.24
N LYS A 210 -1.84 -7.87 -3.23
CA LYS A 210 -0.47 -8.27 -2.89
C LYS A 210 -0.37 -9.09 -1.60
N LEU A 211 -1.41 -9.07 -0.77
CA LEU A 211 -1.37 -9.64 0.56
C LEU A 211 -1.67 -11.14 0.53
N PRO A 212 -1.20 -11.91 1.53
CA PRO A 212 -1.63 -13.29 1.69
C PRO A 212 -3.15 -13.42 1.73
N ARG A 213 -3.68 -14.42 1.03
CA ARG A 213 -5.10 -14.75 1.08
C ARG A 213 -5.45 -15.33 2.46
N THR A 214 -6.58 -14.88 3.00
CA THR A 214 -7.18 -15.36 4.25
C THR A 214 -8.64 -15.71 3.98
N GLN A 215 -9.30 -16.34 4.95
CA GLN A 215 -10.75 -16.63 4.88
C GLN A 215 -11.63 -15.37 4.70
N HIS A 216 -11.10 -14.18 4.98
CA HIS A 216 -11.81 -12.90 4.83
C HIS A 216 -11.51 -12.19 3.51
N THR A 217 -10.52 -12.66 2.74
CA THR A 217 -10.06 -11.95 1.54
C THR A 217 -11.17 -11.83 0.50
N ASP A 218 -11.83 -12.93 0.14
CA ASP A 218 -12.84 -12.90 -0.94
C ASP A 218 -14.08 -12.09 -0.55
N VAL A 219 -14.48 -12.15 0.73
CA VAL A 219 -15.59 -11.35 1.27
C VAL A 219 -15.25 -9.86 1.19
N LEU A 220 -14.02 -9.49 1.59
CA LEU A 220 -13.56 -8.11 1.52
C LEU A 220 -13.43 -7.64 0.07
N VAL A 221 -12.88 -8.47 -0.82
CA VAL A 221 -12.79 -8.18 -2.26
C VAL A 221 -14.18 -7.90 -2.82
N GLY A 222 -15.15 -8.76 -2.59
CA GLY A 222 -16.54 -8.54 -3.04
C GLY A 222 -17.13 -7.22 -2.54
N ALA A 223 -16.94 -6.89 -1.26
CA ALA A 223 -17.42 -5.64 -0.69
C ALA A 223 -16.75 -4.38 -1.27
N ILE A 224 -15.50 -4.50 -1.72
CA ILE A 224 -14.71 -3.40 -2.27
C ILE A 224 -14.92 -3.25 -3.77
N LEU A 225 -15.08 -4.34 -4.53
CA LEU A 225 -15.25 -4.30 -5.98
C LEU A 225 -16.46 -3.46 -6.40
N GLU A 226 -17.59 -3.55 -5.67
CA GLU A 226 -18.76 -2.71 -5.96
C GLU A 226 -18.47 -1.21 -5.80
N LYS A 227 -17.63 -0.84 -4.82
CA LYS A 227 -17.18 0.54 -4.64
C LYS A 227 -16.23 0.94 -5.77
N VAL A 228 -15.32 0.05 -6.17
CA VAL A 228 -14.40 0.27 -7.29
C VAL A 228 -15.19 0.51 -8.59
N LYS A 229 -16.23 -0.28 -8.88
CA LYS A 229 -17.10 -0.09 -10.05
C LYS A 229 -17.73 1.30 -10.09
N LEU A 230 -18.17 1.80 -8.94
CA LEU A 230 -18.75 3.14 -8.79
C LEU A 230 -17.71 4.24 -9.06
N GLU A 231 -16.53 4.14 -8.43
CA GLU A 231 -15.45 5.13 -8.59
C GLU A 231 -14.89 5.17 -10.03
N ILE A 232 -14.76 4.01 -10.69
CA ILE A 232 -14.37 3.93 -12.10
C ILE A 232 -15.45 4.56 -13.00
N GLY A 233 -16.72 4.19 -12.79
CA GLY A 233 -17.83 4.68 -13.61
C GLY A 233 -18.05 6.20 -13.49
N THR A 234 -17.66 6.80 -12.38
CA THR A 234 -17.73 8.26 -12.16
C THR A 234 -16.49 9.02 -12.63
N GLY A 235 -15.43 8.32 -13.06
CA GLY A 235 -14.16 8.95 -13.44
C GLY A 235 -13.45 9.63 -12.27
N ALA A 236 -13.64 9.14 -11.04
CA ALA A 236 -13.17 9.83 -9.84
C ALA A 236 -11.65 9.76 -9.63
N TRP A 237 -10.97 8.79 -10.25
CA TRP A 237 -9.51 8.63 -10.17
C TRP A 237 -8.81 9.26 -11.37
N ASP A 238 -7.68 9.93 -11.09
CA ASP A 238 -6.78 10.34 -12.15
C ASP A 238 -6.13 9.12 -12.84
N LEU A 239 -5.52 9.36 -14.00
CA LEU A 239 -4.93 8.29 -14.80
C LEU A 239 -3.88 7.45 -14.05
N PRO A 240 -2.90 8.04 -13.31
CA PRO A 240 -1.96 7.25 -12.51
C PRO A 240 -2.60 6.33 -11.48
N HIS A 241 -3.66 6.78 -10.79
CA HIS A 241 -4.38 5.95 -9.83
C HIS A 241 -5.21 4.88 -10.54
N LEU A 242 -5.90 5.22 -11.63
CA LEU A 242 -6.68 4.28 -12.43
C LEU A 242 -5.81 3.12 -12.94
N VAL A 243 -4.64 3.41 -13.51
CA VAL A 243 -3.71 2.39 -14.01
C VAL A 243 -3.31 1.41 -12.90
N LYS A 244 -3.04 1.89 -11.68
CA LYS A 244 -2.68 1.03 -10.55
C LYS A 244 -3.85 0.19 -10.05
N VAL A 245 -5.07 0.74 -10.07
CA VAL A 245 -6.29 -0.02 -9.73
C VAL A 245 -6.49 -1.12 -10.76
N VAL A 246 -6.41 -0.80 -12.05
CA VAL A 246 -6.53 -1.78 -13.14
C VAL A 246 -5.53 -2.90 -12.98
N LYS A 247 -4.24 -2.60 -12.74
CA LYS A 247 -3.22 -3.62 -12.45
C LYS A 247 -3.58 -4.49 -11.26
N ALA A 248 -4.07 -3.90 -10.16
CA ALA A 248 -4.49 -4.66 -8.99
C ALA A 248 -5.70 -5.57 -9.29
N LEU A 249 -6.63 -5.11 -10.12
CA LEU A 249 -7.80 -5.90 -10.54
C LEU A 249 -7.41 -7.13 -11.35
N GLY A 250 -6.30 -7.12 -12.10
CA GLY A 250 -5.80 -8.30 -12.83
C GLY A 250 -5.36 -9.46 -11.93
N GLU A 251 -5.05 -9.18 -10.67
CA GLU A 251 -4.72 -10.21 -9.66
C GLU A 251 -5.95 -10.64 -8.83
N LEU A 252 -7.07 -9.95 -9.02
CA LEU A 252 -8.34 -10.25 -8.35
C LEU A 252 -9.29 -10.92 -9.34
N SER A 253 -10.20 -11.75 -8.84
CA SER A 253 -11.30 -12.24 -9.68
C SER A 253 -12.27 -11.09 -9.92
N VAL A 254 -12.50 -10.73 -11.19
CA VAL A 254 -13.41 -9.65 -11.59
C VAL A 254 -14.47 -10.17 -12.54
N ASP A 255 -15.64 -9.54 -12.51
CA ASP A 255 -16.75 -9.88 -13.41
C ASP A 255 -16.74 -9.03 -14.69
N ASP A 256 -17.60 -9.43 -15.62
CA ASP A 256 -17.83 -8.75 -16.90
C ASP A 256 -18.11 -7.24 -16.75
N ASP A 257 -18.95 -6.86 -15.77
CA ASP A 257 -19.32 -5.46 -15.55
C ASP A 257 -18.10 -4.63 -15.12
N MET A 258 -17.25 -5.18 -14.25
CA MET A 258 -16.00 -4.52 -13.89
C MET A 258 -15.08 -4.35 -15.10
N LEU A 259 -14.90 -5.40 -15.91
CA LEU A 259 -14.07 -5.32 -17.12
C LEU A 259 -14.58 -4.24 -18.07
N GLN A 260 -15.89 -4.19 -18.31
CA GLN A 260 -16.49 -3.18 -19.19
C GLN A 260 -16.24 -1.75 -18.67
N ARG A 261 -16.38 -1.52 -17.36
CA ARG A 261 -16.11 -0.21 -16.75
C ARG A 261 -14.64 0.18 -16.89
N VAL A 262 -13.73 -0.77 -16.71
CA VAL A 262 -12.29 -0.56 -16.91
C VAL A 262 -11.99 -0.16 -18.35
N ILE A 263 -12.53 -0.88 -19.33
CA ILE A 263 -12.35 -0.58 -20.76
C ILE A 263 -12.84 0.83 -21.06
N CYS A 264 -14.06 1.18 -20.68
CA CYS A 264 -14.62 2.51 -20.90
C CYS A 264 -13.76 3.62 -20.26
N ALA A 265 -13.29 3.41 -19.03
CA ALA A 265 -12.46 4.39 -18.33
C ALA A 265 -11.08 4.58 -19.00
N LEU A 266 -10.50 3.50 -19.54
CA LEU A 266 -9.24 3.54 -20.29
C LEU A 266 -9.42 4.19 -21.66
N GLU A 267 -10.52 3.92 -22.37
CA GLU A 267 -10.84 4.56 -23.66
C GLU A 267 -10.88 6.09 -23.55
N VAL A 268 -11.51 6.62 -22.49
CA VAL A 268 -11.57 8.07 -22.23
C VAL A 268 -10.18 8.68 -22.00
N ASN A 269 -9.22 7.89 -21.50
CA ASN A 269 -7.89 8.36 -21.14
C ASN A 269 -6.78 7.87 -22.09
N GLN A 270 -7.13 7.20 -23.19
CA GLN A 270 -6.18 6.46 -24.02
C GLN A 270 -5.07 7.33 -24.62
N ASP A 271 -5.32 8.62 -24.84
CA ASP A 271 -4.35 9.55 -25.43
C ASP A 271 -3.30 10.03 -24.41
N ASN A 272 -3.59 9.88 -23.12
CA ASN A 272 -2.71 10.30 -22.03
C ASN A 272 -1.92 9.13 -21.43
N LEU A 273 -2.12 7.90 -21.94
CA LEU A 273 -1.40 6.72 -21.47
C LEU A 273 0.06 6.75 -21.94
N ARG A 274 0.97 6.44 -21.02
CA ARG A 274 2.39 6.28 -21.35
C ARG A 274 2.61 4.92 -22.01
N PRO A 275 3.57 4.78 -22.94
CA PRO A 275 3.85 3.52 -23.62
C PRO A 275 4.07 2.32 -22.67
N SER A 276 4.75 2.53 -21.55
CA SER A 276 4.95 1.49 -20.52
C SER A 276 3.65 1.04 -19.86
N ASP A 277 2.71 1.95 -19.64
CA ASP A 277 1.41 1.63 -19.06
C ASP A 277 0.52 0.92 -20.10
N ILE A 278 0.65 1.27 -21.39
CA ILE A 278 -0.09 0.63 -22.50
C ILE A 278 0.26 -0.86 -22.60
N GLU A 279 1.55 -1.21 -22.57
CA GLU A 279 2.00 -2.61 -22.68
C GLU A 279 1.44 -3.48 -21.54
N GLU A 280 1.48 -2.99 -20.30
CA GLU A 280 0.91 -3.70 -19.16
C GLU A 280 -0.62 -3.78 -19.20
N ILE A 281 -1.30 -2.73 -19.68
CA ILE A 281 -2.76 -2.73 -19.84
C ILE A 281 -3.19 -3.75 -20.91
N LEU A 282 -2.47 -3.85 -22.03
CA LEU A 282 -2.74 -4.83 -23.08
C LEU A 282 -2.64 -6.26 -22.55
N GLN A 283 -1.57 -6.57 -21.82
CA GLN A 283 -1.39 -7.89 -21.17
C GLN A 283 -2.52 -8.20 -20.18
N LEU A 284 -2.97 -7.18 -19.45
CA LEU A 284 -4.06 -7.32 -18.49
C LEU A 284 -5.40 -7.55 -19.18
N LEU A 285 -5.70 -6.82 -20.25
CA LEU A 285 -6.91 -7.03 -21.05
C LEU A 285 -6.91 -8.43 -21.69
N GLU A 286 -5.76 -8.94 -22.15
CA GLU A 286 -5.63 -10.32 -22.62
C GLU A 286 -5.92 -11.32 -21.50
N ARG A 287 -5.28 -11.18 -20.33
CA ARG A 287 -5.47 -12.08 -19.19
C ARG A 287 -6.93 -12.10 -18.71
N LEU A 288 -7.55 -10.93 -18.58
CA LEU A 288 -8.96 -10.81 -18.19
C LEU A 288 -9.89 -11.42 -19.25
N ASN A 289 -9.60 -11.21 -20.54
CA ASN A 289 -10.37 -11.83 -21.61
C ASN A 289 -10.21 -13.36 -21.60
N SER A 290 -9.01 -13.89 -21.39
CA SER A 290 -8.76 -15.34 -21.28
C SER A 290 -9.48 -15.98 -20.09
N GLN A 291 -9.57 -15.28 -18.95
CA GLN A 291 -10.33 -15.74 -17.79
C GLN A 291 -11.84 -15.83 -18.08
N LEU A 292 -12.39 -14.89 -18.84
CA LEU A 292 -13.82 -14.84 -19.18
C LEU A 292 -14.20 -15.78 -20.35
N VAL A 293 -13.29 -16.01 -21.31
CA VAL A 293 -13.52 -16.93 -22.43
C VAL A 293 -13.69 -18.39 -21.95
N ALA A 294 -13.17 -18.75 -20.78
CA ALA A 294 -13.43 -20.03 -20.15
C ALA A 294 -14.89 -20.19 -19.66
N ASP A 295 -15.62 -19.08 -19.41
CA ASP A 295 -16.88 -19.09 -18.67
C ASP A 295 -18.15 -18.67 -19.45
N TYR A 296 -18.07 -18.04 -20.65
CA TYR A 296 -19.09 -18.00 -21.75
C TYR A 296 -18.94 -16.72 -22.64
N ALA A 297 -18.74 -16.94 -23.95
CA ALA A 297 -19.21 -16.23 -25.18
C ALA A 297 -19.19 -14.67 -25.39
N PHE A 298 -18.44 -14.29 -26.44
CA PHE A 298 -18.83 -13.55 -27.67
C PHE A 298 -19.30 -12.07 -27.64
N LYS A 299 -19.71 -11.48 -26.50
CA LYS A 299 -20.27 -10.12 -26.50
C LYS A 299 -19.22 -8.99 -26.42
N TYR A 300 -18.04 -9.27 -25.86
CA TYR A 300 -17.03 -8.27 -25.54
C TYR A 300 -15.88 -8.19 -26.55
N GLN A 301 -15.82 -9.12 -27.50
CA GLN A 301 -14.77 -9.14 -28.51
C GLN A 301 -14.69 -7.81 -29.27
N ASN A 302 -15.79 -7.13 -29.58
CA ASN A 302 -15.75 -5.93 -30.42
C ASN A 302 -15.18 -4.68 -29.72
N SER A 303 -15.60 -4.37 -28.49
CA SER A 303 -15.09 -3.19 -27.76
C SER A 303 -13.68 -3.43 -27.22
N THR A 304 -13.42 -4.62 -26.67
CA THR A 304 -12.07 -5.00 -26.24
C THR A 304 -11.11 -5.01 -27.44
N SER A 305 -11.54 -5.52 -28.61
CA SER A 305 -10.70 -5.48 -29.82
C SER A 305 -10.43 -4.05 -30.30
N ALA A 306 -11.39 -3.13 -30.20
CA ALA A 306 -11.19 -1.75 -30.65
C ALA A 306 -10.17 -1.00 -29.78
N LEU A 307 -10.32 -1.06 -28.45
CA LEU A 307 -9.33 -0.49 -27.53
C LEU A 307 -7.97 -1.20 -27.66
N TYR A 308 -7.97 -2.52 -27.73
CA TYR A 308 -6.75 -3.33 -27.87
C TYR A 308 -5.97 -2.97 -29.15
N LEU A 309 -6.65 -2.87 -30.30
CA LEU A 309 -6.03 -2.46 -31.56
C LEU A 309 -5.48 -1.03 -31.48
N SER A 310 -6.26 -0.08 -30.95
CA SER A 310 -5.83 1.32 -30.75
C SER A 310 -4.57 1.44 -29.88
N LEU A 311 -4.55 0.72 -28.76
CA LEU A 311 -3.41 0.68 -27.85
C LEU A 311 -2.19 -0.02 -28.45
N SER A 312 -2.40 -1.12 -29.18
CA SER A 312 -1.33 -1.86 -29.88
C SER A 312 -0.67 -0.99 -30.96
N ASP A 313 -1.47 -0.28 -31.76
CA ASP A 313 -0.97 0.64 -32.78
C ASP A 313 -0.14 1.77 -32.17
N LYS A 314 -0.60 2.36 -31.05
CA LYS A 314 0.15 3.38 -30.29
C LYS A 314 1.48 2.86 -29.77
N LEU A 315 1.49 1.65 -29.21
CA LEU A 315 2.72 1.03 -28.69
C LEU A 315 3.71 0.76 -29.83
N HIS A 316 3.25 0.24 -30.97
CA HIS A 316 4.07 0.04 -32.16
C HIS A 316 4.64 1.36 -32.69
N LEU A 317 3.85 2.44 -32.72
CA LEU A 317 4.32 3.76 -33.12
C LEU A 317 5.40 4.28 -32.16
N SER A 318 5.17 4.19 -30.85
CA SER A 318 6.14 4.62 -29.83
C SER A 318 7.45 3.84 -29.91
N LYS A 319 7.40 2.52 -30.16
CA LYS A 319 8.61 1.68 -30.33
C LYS A 319 9.39 2.07 -31.58
N ARG A 320 8.72 2.47 -32.67
CA ARG A 320 9.37 2.96 -33.90
C ARG A 320 10.00 4.36 -33.75
N LEU A 321 9.42 5.20 -32.89
CA LEU A 321 9.87 6.58 -32.65
C LEU A 321 10.87 6.73 -31.50
N GLY A 322 11.37 5.62 -30.92
CA GLY A 322 12.39 5.67 -29.86
C GLY A 322 11.87 6.06 -28.48
N GLY A 323 10.58 5.88 -28.19
CA GLY A 323 10.00 6.07 -26.85
C GLY A 323 9.32 7.42 -26.60
N GLU A 324 9.32 8.34 -27.57
CA GLU A 324 8.52 9.56 -27.49
C GLU A 324 7.13 9.31 -28.10
N CYS A 325 6.10 9.40 -27.26
CA CYS A 325 4.71 9.31 -27.71
C CYS A 325 4.37 10.59 -28.48
N PRO A 326 3.96 10.54 -29.76
CA PRO A 326 3.53 11.73 -30.46
C PRO A 326 2.15 12.10 -29.90
N ALA A 327 2.10 13.10 -29.02
CA ALA A 327 0.88 13.87 -28.85
C ALA A 327 0.49 14.37 -30.24
N PHE A 328 -0.63 13.88 -30.76
CA PHE A 328 -1.12 14.24 -32.09
C PHE A 328 -1.20 15.77 -32.20
N VAL A 329 -0.26 16.34 -32.96
CA VAL A 329 -0.34 17.71 -33.47
C VAL A 329 -1.43 17.71 -34.54
N ILE A 330 -2.70 17.76 -34.13
CA ILE A 330 -3.81 18.09 -35.01
C ILE A 330 -4.72 19.06 -34.27
N HIS A 331 -4.40 20.35 -34.37
CA HIS A 331 -5.34 21.43 -34.65
C HIS A 331 -4.61 22.78 -34.67
N GLU A 332 -3.92 23.12 -35.77
CA GLU A 332 -3.76 24.53 -36.18
C GLU A 332 -3.18 24.77 -37.60
N LYS A 333 -3.39 23.88 -38.58
CA LYS A 333 -3.00 24.18 -39.99
C LYS A 333 -3.99 23.73 -41.07
N ALA A 334 -5.27 23.58 -40.71
CA ALA A 334 -6.34 23.31 -41.69
C ALA A 334 -7.36 24.46 -41.81
N ALA A 335 -7.00 25.67 -41.36
CA ALA A 335 -7.78 26.89 -41.56
C ALA A 335 -6.91 27.97 -42.22
N ASN A 336 -6.42 27.69 -43.43
CA ASN A 336 -6.13 28.74 -44.41
C ASN A 336 -6.12 28.08 -45.79
N GLY A 337 -7.33 27.97 -46.33
CA GLY A 337 -7.58 27.57 -47.69
C GLY A 337 -6.83 28.46 -48.67
N MET A 338 -6.26 27.78 -49.67
CA MET A 338 -5.86 28.33 -50.95
C MET A 338 -6.79 29.46 -51.44
N LYS A 339 -6.21 30.64 -51.74
CA LYS A 339 -6.70 31.50 -52.82
C LYS A 339 -5.73 31.37 -54.00
N TRP A 340 -6.19 30.79 -55.10
CA TRP A 340 -5.48 30.83 -56.38
C TRP A 340 -5.95 32.03 -57.23
N LYS A 341 -4.95 32.80 -57.69
CA LYS A 341 -4.78 33.61 -58.91
C LYS A 341 -5.84 34.66 -59.33
N ARG A 342 -5.35 35.88 -59.64
CA ARG A 342 -5.13 36.45 -61.00
C ARG A 342 -5.16 37.99 -60.95
N LYS A 343 -4.01 38.66 -61.13
CA LYS A 343 -3.61 39.40 -62.34
C LYS A 343 -2.19 39.93 -62.14
#